data_AF-A0A4Y8REK0-F1
#
_entry.id   AF-A0A4Y8REK0-F1
#
_cell.length_a   1.000
_cell.length_b   1.000
_cell.length_c   1.000
_cell.angle_alpha   90.00
_cell.angle_beta   90.00
_cell.angle_gamma   90.00
#
_symmetry.space_group_name_H-M   'P 1'
#
loop_
_entity.id
_entity.type
_entity.pdbx_description
1 polymer ?
#
loop_
_entity_poly.entity_id
_entity_poly.type
_entity_poly.pdbx_seq_one_letter_code
_entity_poly.pdbx_strand_id
1 'polypeptide(L)'
;MTTLRRIPFRISADFICKKHCSRDLVCPFPNCTNGIEEDEFLTTLPFGKEITYKRISWVDHVGSTSYSWNNHSPRWFSIPNILWREAERLSIVPSHANSHSTVYQYTTASGLLGIISSSELWLTDYAYLNDASELRHGLSLARSSFEKAARFRQDAAAVLNALGSPDITRHRVCIASFSLNGDSLSQWRGYGNIAIGFSTKYPGFGYSNTSVMRPVIYDLETQICLLDLMAHLTASAWPHDRYEFSSKAEALYGDGSDRILDIAAFFKDGHFEDEREVRLVHSENAEVMSSLGQPLSPRRFRTVGQTIVPYVTTKDIARDYPEKLPISEVVVGPCSVAEILAAGIREALDENGYTEVPVRRSETPFRG
;
A
#
# COMPACT_ATOMS: atom_id res chain seq x y z
N MET A 1 17.74 17.69 34.43
CA MET A 1 16.93 17.70 33.20
C MET A 1 17.79 17.07 32.11
N THR A 2 17.56 15.80 31.81
CA THR A 2 18.26 15.10 30.73
C THR A 2 17.80 15.73 29.42
N THR A 3 18.71 16.37 28.70
CA THR A 3 18.41 16.98 27.40
C THR A 3 18.00 15.87 26.44
N LEU A 4 16.77 15.89 25.96
CA LEU A 4 16.26 14.95 24.95
C LEU A 4 17.22 14.88 23.76
N ARG A 5 17.62 13.66 23.37
CA ARG A 5 18.48 13.46 22.20
C ARG A 5 17.77 13.96 20.96
N ARG A 6 18.41 14.85 20.21
CA ARG A 6 17.87 15.38 18.96
C ARG A 6 18.39 14.57 17.78
N ILE A 7 17.47 14.07 16.95
CA ILE A 7 17.77 13.31 15.73
C ILE A 7 17.37 14.17 14.53
N PRO A 8 18.29 14.44 13.59
CA PRO A 8 17.96 15.22 12.41
C PRO A 8 16.96 14.45 11.55
N PHE A 9 15.93 15.14 11.07
CA PHE A 9 15.01 14.57 10.09
C PHE A 9 15.77 14.20 8.81
N ARG A 10 15.51 13.00 8.30
CA ARG A 10 16.00 12.51 7.01
C ARG A 10 14.80 11.91 6.28
N ILE A 11 14.71 12.16 4.98
CA ILE A 11 13.74 11.47 4.14
C ILE A 11 14.12 9.98 4.20
N SER A 12 13.19 9.11 4.61
CA SER A 12 13.48 7.73 5.04
C SER A 12 14.01 6.80 3.93
N ALA A 13 14.29 7.33 2.73
CA ALA A 13 14.74 6.56 1.58
C ALA A 13 16.15 5.95 1.78
N ASP A 14 16.99 6.55 2.63
CA ASP A 14 18.41 6.18 2.74
C ASP A 14 18.77 5.38 4.00
N PHE A 15 17.84 5.16 4.93
CA PHE A 15 18.09 4.44 6.18
C PHE A 15 17.19 3.22 6.33
N ILE A 16 17.80 2.04 6.26
CA ILE A 16 17.12 0.76 6.51
C ILE A 16 17.94 -0.04 7.52
N CYS A 17 17.38 -0.25 8.71
CA CYS A 17 17.93 -1.22 9.64
C CYS A 17 17.62 -2.64 9.16
N LYS A 18 18.56 -3.24 8.39
CA LYS A 18 18.38 -4.58 7.80
C LYS A 18 17.99 -5.67 8.81
N LYS A 19 18.50 -5.58 10.05
CA LYS A 19 18.23 -6.57 11.11
C LYS A 19 16.76 -6.58 11.56
N HIS A 20 16.11 -5.41 11.57
CA HIS A 20 14.76 -5.24 12.12
C HIS A 20 13.76 -4.72 11.09
N CYS A 21 14.14 -4.68 9.82
CA CYS A 21 13.40 -4.13 8.69
C CYS A 21 12.83 -2.71 8.93
N SER A 22 13.37 -1.96 9.89
CA SER A 22 12.88 -0.64 10.27
C SER A 22 13.42 0.43 9.31
N ARG A 23 12.50 1.29 8.86
CA ARG A 23 12.76 2.47 8.02
C ARG A 23 12.52 3.78 8.79
N ASP A 24 12.44 3.69 10.11
CA ASP A 24 12.30 4.86 10.99
C ASP A 24 13.59 5.69 10.95
N LEU A 25 13.54 6.94 11.44
CA LEU A 25 14.74 7.79 11.54
C LEU A 25 15.90 7.13 12.28
N VAL A 26 15.56 6.29 13.27
CA VAL A 26 16.47 5.38 13.98
C VAL A 26 15.71 4.11 14.35
N CYS A 27 16.40 2.98 14.44
CA CYS A 27 15.78 1.70 14.76
C CYS A 27 15.14 1.74 16.17
N PRO A 28 13.88 1.30 16.35
CA PRO A 28 13.20 1.33 17.64
C PRO A 28 13.62 0.20 18.60
N PHE A 29 14.32 -0.82 18.09
CA PHE A 29 14.75 -1.96 18.91
C PHE A 29 15.88 -1.54 19.87
N PRO A 30 15.73 -1.79 21.19
CA PRO A 30 16.80 -1.60 22.16
C PRO A 30 18.05 -2.37 21.74
N ASN A 31 19.23 -1.81 22.01
CA ASN A 31 20.54 -2.40 21.71
C ASN A 31 20.82 -2.63 20.20
N CYS A 32 20.01 -2.07 19.30
CA CYS A 32 20.34 -2.05 17.89
C CYS A 32 21.45 -1.02 17.63
N THR A 33 22.48 -1.39 16.88
CA THR A 33 23.55 -0.46 16.45
C THR A 33 23.04 0.69 15.58
N ASN A 34 21.88 0.49 14.94
CA ASN A 34 21.16 1.48 14.15
C ASN A 34 20.07 2.21 14.98
N GLY A 35 20.01 1.98 16.29
CA GLY A 35 19.03 2.57 17.21
C GLY A 35 19.65 3.62 18.13
N ILE A 36 18.93 3.91 19.21
CA ILE A 36 19.38 4.73 20.34
C ILE A 36 19.09 3.97 21.63
N GLU A 37 19.76 4.27 22.74
CA GLU A 37 19.46 3.63 24.02
C GLU A 37 18.19 4.23 24.63
N GLU A 38 18.04 5.54 24.52
CA GLU A 38 16.95 6.33 25.10
C GLU A 38 15.57 5.90 24.59
N ASP A 39 14.57 5.89 25.47
CA ASP A 39 13.18 5.57 25.11
C ASP A 39 12.44 6.73 24.44
N GLU A 40 13.09 7.87 24.23
CA GLU A 40 12.51 9.02 23.54
C GLU A 40 13.57 9.87 22.82
N PHE A 41 13.16 10.50 21.72
CA PHE A 41 13.99 11.45 20.99
C PHE A 41 13.14 12.58 20.39
N LEU A 42 13.79 13.70 20.10
CA LEU A 42 13.20 14.88 19.45
C LEU A 42 13.67 14.97 18.00
N THR A 43 12.76 15.28 17.07
CA THR A 43 13.11 15.62 15.68
C THR A 43 12.39 16.88 15.23
N THR A 44 12.94 17.56 14.24
CA THR A 44 12.31 18.70 13.58
C THR A 44 11.90 18.30 12.18
N LEU A 45 10.59 18.21 11.95
CA LEU A 45 10.02 17.93 10.64
C LEU A 45 10.31 19.08 9.65
N PRO A 46 10.12 18.86 8.33
CA PRO A 46 10.02 19.94 7.37
C PRO A 46 9.07 21.04 7.87
N PHE A 47 9.39 22.30 7.56
CA PHE A 47 8.68 23.49 8.05
C PHE A 47 8.85 23.82 9.55
N GLY A 48 9.81 23.20 10.23
CA GLY A 48 10.26 23.61 11.57
C GLY A 48 9.42 23.07 12.73
N LYS A 49 8.45 22.19 12.46
CA LYS A 49 7.62 21.58 13.52
C LYS A 49 8.44 20.56 14.33
N GLU A 50 8.50 20.74 15.63
CA GLU A 50 9.14 19.78 16.54
C GLU A 50 8.18 18.65 16.94
N ILE A 51 8.68 17.43 16.92
CA ILE A 51 7.94 16.23 17.35
C ILE A 51 8.84 15.37 18.23
N THR A 52 8.30 14.97 19.37
CA THR A 52 8.89 13.96 20.25
C THR A 52 8.33 12.58 19.90
N TYR A 53 9.22 11.62 19.74
CA TYR A 53 8.88 10.22 19.57
C TYR A 53 9.24 9.43 20.82
N LYS A 54 8.33 8.56 21.27
CA LYS A 54 8.51 7.63 22.38
C LYS A 54 8.53 6.19 21.89
N ARG A 55 9.40 5.38 22.46
CA ARG A 55 9.49 3.95 22.18
C ARG A 55 8.28 3.27 22.80
N ILE A 56 7.61 2.45 22.01
CA ILE A 56 6.52 1.58 22.47
C ILE A 56 6.83 0.15 22.11
N SER A 57 6.44 -0.77 22.99
CA SER A 57 6.55 -2.21 22.78
C SER A 57 5.24 -2.80 22.28
N TRP A 58 5.39 -3.86 21.49
CA TRP A 58 4.33 -4.67 20.91
C TRP A 58 4.61 -6.11 21.28
N VAL A 59 3.61 -6.83 21.77
CA VAL A 59 3.76 -8.25 22.09
C VAL A 59 2.94 -9.03 21.08
N ASP A 60 3.59 -9.89 20.31
CA ASP A 60 2.90 -10.78 19.37
C ASP A 60 2.30 -12.01 20.08
N HIS A 61 1.67 -12.87 19.29
CA HIS A 61 0.96 -14.06 19.78
C HIS A 61 1.84 -15.15 20.39
N VAL A 62 3.13 -15.17 20.03
CA VAL A 62 4.11 -16.11 20.58
C VAL A 62 4.92 -15.48 21.72
N GLY A 63 4.56 -14.26 22.15
CA GLY A 63 5.22 -13.55 23.24
C GLY A 63 6.50 -12.84 22.84
N SER A 64 6.81 -12.72 21.55
CA SER A 64 7.96 -11.94 21.10
C SER A 64 7.65 -10.46 21.19
N THR A 65 8.62 -9.69 21.70
CA THR A 65 8.51 -8.25 21.81
C THR A 65 9.09 -7.58 20.58
N SER A 66 8.28 -6.72 19.96
CA SER A 66 8.70 -5.77 18.93
C SER A 66 8.59 -4.35 19.43
N TYR A 67 9.18 -3.39 18.71
CA TYR A 67 9.25 -1.99 19.12
C TYR A 67 8.92 -1.04 17.99
N SER A 68 8.31 0.11 18.28
CA SER A 68 8.17 1.20 17.31
C SER A 68 8.31 2.56 18.00
N TRP A 69 8.43 3.61 17.21
CA TRP A 69 8.34 4.98 17.68
C TRP A 69 6.91 5.50 17.50
N ASN A 70 6.39 6.19 18.51
CA ASN A 70 5.08 6.83 18.49
C ASN A 70 5.18 8.30 18.94
N ASN A 71 4.42 9.18 18.30
CA ASN A 71 4.40 10.62 18.52
C ASN A 71 3.19 11.08 19.34
N HIS A 72 2.77 10.31 20.35
CA HIS A 72 1.56 10.54 21.16
C HIS A 72 0.23 10.41 20.41
N SER A 73 0.23 9.70 19.28
CA SER A 73 -1.00 9.31 18.60
C SER A 73 -1.49 7.95 19.12
N PRO A 74 -2.80 7.63 19.00
CA PRO A 74 -3.27 6.26 19.19
C PRO A 74 -2.39 5.24 18.46
N ARG A 75 -1.99 4.18 19.16
CA ARG A 75 -1.17 3.09 18.62
C ARG A 75 -1.82 2.45 17.40
N TRP A 76 -3.15 2.51 17.30
CA TRP A 76 -3.92 2.19 16.09
C TRP A 76 -3.27 2.68 14.79
N PHE A 77 -2.83 3.94 14.75
CA PHE A 77 -2.23 4.54 13.55
C PHE A 77 -0.86 3.93 13.20
N SER A 78 -0.21 3.23 14.13
CA SER A 78 1.06 2.55 13.92
C SER A 78 0.89 1.11 13.40
N ILE A 79 -0.29 0.50 13.56
CA ILE A 79 -0.52 -0.92 13.25
C ILE A 79 -0.12 -1.27 11.81
N PRO A 80 -0.52 -0.55 10.75
CA PRO A 80 -0.17 -0.94 9.38
C PRO A 80 1.33 -0.97 9.12
N ASN A 81 2.05 0.06 9.59
CA ASN A 81 3.50 0.14 9.41
C ASN A 81 4.22 -0.99 10.14
N ILE A 82 3.75 -1.34 11.34
CA ILE A 82 4.35 -2.39 12.15
C ILE A 82 4.02 -3.77 11.62
N LEU A 83 2.78 -3.99 11.20
CA LEU A 83 2.35 -5.23 10.57
C LEU A 83 3.29 -5.62 9.42
N TRP A 84 3.49 -4.71 8.47
CA TRP A 84 4.33 -5.01 7.31
C TRP A 84 5.81 -5.16 7.67
N ARG A 85 6.33 -4.32 8.59
CA ARG A 85 7.70 -4.46 9.08
C ARG A 85 7.94 -5.80 9.77
N GLU A 86 7.02 -6.22 10.64
CA GLU A 86 7.12 -7.48 11.36
C GLU A 86 6.91 -8.67 10.43
N ALA A 87 6.03 -8.57 9.45
CA ALA A 87 5.88 -9.59 8.42
C ALA A 87 7.19 -9.81 7.65
N GLU A 88 7.92 -8.74 7.31
CA GLU A 88 9.27 -8.88 6.73
C GLU A 88 10.27 -9.45 7.73
N ARG A 89 10.31 -8.94 8.97
CA ARG A 89 11.27 -9.36 10.00
C ARG A 89 11.11 -10.84 10.38
N LEU A 90 9.88 -11.33 10.39
CA LEU A 90 9.51 -12.71 10.69
C LEU A 90 9.52 -13.60 9.44
N SER A 91 9.89 -13.06 8.27
CA SER A 91 9.92 -13.79 7.00
C SER A 91 8.55 -14.38 6.59
N ILE A 92 7.45 -13.77 7.03
CA ILE A 92 6.10 -14.07 6.55
C ILE A 92 5.96 -13.59 5.09
N VAL A 93 6.54 -12.43 4.78
CA VAL A 93 6.62 -11.91 3.42
C VAL A 93 8.08 -11.62 3.04
N PRO A 94 8.44 -11.64 1.74
CA PRO A 94 9.76 -11.25 1.29
C PRO A 94 10.11 -9.83 1.70
N SER A 95 11.38 -9.59 2.06
CA SER A 95 11.82 -8.24 2.40
C SER A 95 11.68 -7.27 1.23
N HIS A 96 11.05 -6.12 1.47
CA HIS A 96 10.93 -5.04 0.49
C HIS A 96 12.26 -4.31 0.20
N ALA A 97 13.36 -4.68 0.85
CA ALA A 97 14.70 -4.17 0.52
C ALA A 97 15.15 -4.59 -0.90
N ASN A 98 14.48 -5.56 -1.51
CA ASN A 98 14.61 -5.95 -2.92
C ASN A 98 13.46 -5.37 -3.75
N SER A 99 13.24 -4.05 -3.71
CA SER A 99 12.18 -3.43 -4.52
C SER A 99 12.45 -3.65 -6.00
N HIS A 100 11.46 -4.21 -6.71
CA HIS A 100 11.49 -4.24 -8.17
C HIS A 100 11.57 -2.82 -8.69
N SER A 101 12.59 -2.52 -9.50
CA SER A 101 12.84 -1.16 -9.97
C SER A 101 11.74 -0.62 -10.89
N THR A 102 11.01 -1.53 -11.53
CA THR A 102 9.98 -1.21 -12.52
C THR A 102 8.75 -2.10 -12.30
N VAL A 103 7.56 -1.50 -12.40
CA VAL A 103 6.27 -2.20 -12.43
C VAL A 103 5.52 -1.82 -13.70
N TYR A 104 4.74 -2.74 -14.27
CA TYR A 104 4.15 -2.56 -15.60
C TYR A 104 2.63 -2.49 -15.54
N GLN A 105 2.05 -1.45 -16.12
CA GLN A 105 0.61 -1.41 -16.38
C GLN A 105 0.34 -1.85 -17.81
N TYR A 106 -0.42 -2.94 -17.96
CA TYR A 106 -0.93 -3.37 -19.26
C TYR A 106 -2.15 -2.55 -19.65
N THR A 107 -2.17 -2.09 -20.90
CA THR A 107 -3.19 -1.19 -21.41
C THR A 107 -3.29 -1.23 -22.93
N THR A 108 -4.21 -0.43 -23.48
CA THR A 108 -4.40 -0.22 -24.92
C THR A 108 -3.68 1.05 -25.38
N ALA A 109 -3.59 1.25 -26.71
CA ALA A 109 -3.08 2.51 -27.27
C ALA A 109 -3.81 3.75 -26.74
N SER A 110 -5.14 3.67 -26.63
CA SER A 110 -5.94 4.77 -26.07
C SER A 110 -5.62 5.00 -24.58
N GLY A 111 -5.38 3.93 -23.81
CA GLY A 111 -4.99 4.04 -22.41
C GLY A 111 -3.61 4.67 -22.23
N LEU A 112 -2.63 4.28 -23.05
CA LEU A 112 -1.31 4.93 -23.09
C LEU A 112 -1.45 6.43 -23.38
N LEU A 113 -2.18 6.81 -24.44
CA LEU A 113 -2.38 8.22 -24.81
C LEU A 113 -3.03 9.02 -23.67
N GLY A 114 -4.00 8.44 -22.98
CA GLY A 114 -4.61 9.02 -21.79
C GLY A 114 -3.60 9.25 -20.67
N ILE A 115 -2.78 8.26 -20.34
CA ILE A 115 -1.77 8.34 -19.26
C ILE A 115 -0.69 9.38 -19.57
N ILE A 116 -0.14 9.41 -20.79
CA ILE A 116 0.97 10.32 -21.11
C ILE A 116 0.50 11.77 -21.26
N SER A 117 -0.72 12.01 -21.75
CA SER A 117 -1.26 13.38 -21.93
C SER A 117 -1.78 13.98 -20.63
N SER A 118 -2.35 13.16 -19.76
CA SER A 118 -2.87 13.60 -18.47
C SER A 118 -1.82 13.55 -17.35
N SER A 119 -0.71 12.84 -17.55
CA SER A 119 0.29 12.53 -16.51
C SER A 119 -0.35 11.96 -15.24
N GLU A 120 -1.41 11.15 -15.33
CA GLU A 120 -2.04 10.53 -14.15
C GLU A 120 -2.46 9.09 -14.38
N LEU A 121 -2.55 8.34 -13.28
CA LEU A 121 -3.08 6.99 -13.25
C LEU A 121 -4.44 7.00 -12.56
N TRP A 122 -5.33 6.14 -13.02
CA TRP A 122 -6.67 6.00 -12.45
C TRP A 122 -6.72 4.79 -11.54
N LEU A 123 -7.12 5.01 -10.29
CA LEU A 123 -7.38 3.98 -9.31
C LEU A 123 -8.89 3.75 -9.25
N THR A 124 -9.30 2.53 -9.59
CA THR A 124 -10.70 2.13 -9.71
C THR A 124 -11.26 1.78 -8.34
N ASP A 125 -12.48 2.21 -8.04
CA ASP A 125 -13.19 1.81 -6.81
C ASP A 125 -13.33 0.28 -6.77
N TYR A 126 -12.82 -0.33 -5.70
CA TYR A 126 -12.67 -1.78 -5.56
C TYR A 126 -14.04 -2.49 -5.67
N ALA A 127 -15.12 -1.85 -5.23
CA ALA A 127 -16.47 -2.40 -5.30
C ALA A 127 -16.97 -2.61 -6.75
N TYR A 128 -16.29 -2.03 -7.74
CA TYR A 128 -16.64 -2.09 -9.16
C TYR A 128 -15.65 -2.91 -9.99
N LEU A 129 -14.71 -3.61 -9.33
CA LEU A 129 -13.81 -4.53 -10.01
C LEU A 129 -14.53 -5.84 -10.35
N ASN A 130 -14.02 -6.52 -11.37
CA ASN A 130 -14.61 -7.75 -11.91
C ASN A 130 -14.66 -8.90 -10.88
N ASP A 131 -13.81 -8.86 -9.84
CA ASP A 131 -13.69 -9.93 -8.86
C ASP A 131 -14.01 -9.47 -7.43
N ALA A 132 -15.31 -9.34 -7.14
CA ALA A 132 -15.78 -9.13 -5.77
C ALA A 132 -15.57 -10.36 -4.85
N SER A 133 -15.07 -11.49 -5.36
CA SER A 133 -14.77 -12.66 -4.53
C SER A 133 -13.49 -12.50 -3.72
N GLU A 134 -12.48 -11.80 -4.25
CA GLU A 134 -11.21 -11.52 -3.56
C GLU A 134 -11.42 -10.83 -2.21
N LEU A 135 -12.20 -9.74 -2.20
CA LEU A 135 -12.49 -9.02 -0.95
C LEU A 135 -13.31 -9.87 0.03
N ARG A 136 -14.32 -10.60 -0.46
CA ARG A 136 -15.13 -11.49 0.40
C ARG A 136 -14.28 -12.58 1.02
N HIS A 137 -13.32 -13.13 0.27
CA HIS A 137 -12.35 -14.10 0.76
C HIS A 137 -11.49 -13.48 1.87
N GLY A 138 -10.85 -12.33 1.61
CA GLY A 138 -10.03 -11.64 2.61
C GLY A 138 -10.79 -11.30 3.89
N LEU A 139 -12.04 -10.85 3.77
CA LEU A 139 -12.92 -10.57 4.90
C LEU A 139 -13.29 -11.84 5.69
N SER A 140 -13.52 -12.96 5.01
CA SER A 140 -13.80 -14.25 5.66
C SER A 140 -12.59 -14.75 6.46
N LEU A 141 -11.38 -14.59 5.91
CA LEU A 141 -10.13 -14.91 6.62
C LEU A 141 -9.93 -13.99 7.82
N ALA A 142 -10.19 -12.69 7.66
CA ALA A 142 -10.06 -11.71 8.73
C ALA A 142 -10.98 -12.05 9.90
N ARG A 143 -12.26 -12.35 9.60
CA ARG A 143 -13.23 -12.80 10.60
C ARG A 143 -12.69 -13.97 11.42
N SER A 144 -12.21 -15.01 10.74
CA SER A 144 -11.70 -16.22 11.39
C SER A 144 -10.50 -15.94 12.30
N SER A 145 -9.55 -15.12 11.82
CA SER A 145 -8.31 -14.77 12.54
C SER A 145 -8.60 -13.90 13.77
N PHE A 146 -9.50 -12.92 13.63
CA PHE A 146 -9.88 -12.01 14.71
C PHE A 146 -10.76 -12.70 15.76
N GLU A 147 -11.71 -13.55 15.36
CA GLU A 147 -12.50 -14.37 16.29
C GLU A 147 -11.60 -15.32 17.10
N LYS A 148 -10.57 -15.90 16.46
CA LYS A 148 -9.56 -16.71 17.14
C LYS A 148 -8.80 -15.88 18.17
N ALA A 149 -8.27 -14.72 17.79
CA ALA A 149 -7.56 -13.84 18.72
C ALA A 149 -8.44 -13.38 19.90
N ALA A 150 -9.73 -13.08 19.65
CA ALA A 150 -10.69 -12.67 20.67
C ALA A 150 -10.89 -13.74 21.77
N ARG A 151 -10.77 -15.03 21.44
CA ARG A 151 -10.86 -16.11 22.44
C ARG A 151 -9.70 -16.09 23.44
N PHE A 152 -8.51 -15.69 23.00
CA PHE A 152 -7.30 -15.67 23.83
C PHE A 152 -7.04 -14.32 24.51
N ARG A 153 -7.59 -13.22 23.99
CA ARG A 153 -7.38 -11.85 24.51
C ARG A 153 -8.71 -11.24 24.97
N GLN A 154 -9.18 -11.66 26.14
CA GLN A 154 -10.47 -11.23 26.70
C GLN A 154 -10.55 -9.71 26.94
N ASP A 155 -9.42 -9.05 27.20
CA ASP A 155 -9.31 -7.60 27.34
C ASP A 155 -9.56 -6.82 26.03
N ALA A 156 -9.44 -7.49 24.88
CA ALA A 156 -9.66 -6.95 23.54
C ALA A 156 -10.75 -7.70 22.74
N ALA A 157 -11.47 -8.65 23.34
CA ALA A 157 -12.37 -9.55 22.61
C ALA A 157 -13.49 -8.81 21.87
N ALA A 158 -14.11 -7.81 22.51
CA ALA A 158 -15.18 -7.02 21.90
C ALA A 158 -14.71 -6.29 20.64
N VAL A 159 -13.54 -5.65 20.71
CA VAL A 159 -12.99 -4.88 19.59
C VAL A 159 -12.49 -5.78 18.46
N LEU A 160 -11.90 -6.93 18.79
CA LEU A 160 -11.46 -7.90 17.79
C LEU A 160 -12.65 -8.48 17.02
N ASN A 161 -13.72 -8.86 17.71
CA ASN A 161 -14.93 -9.37 17.07
C ASN A 161 -15.61 -8.31 16.18
N ALA A 162 -15.65 -7.04 16.61
CA ALA A 162 -16.18 -5.95 15.81
C ALA A 162 -15.37 -5.74 14.52
N LEU A 163 -14.04 -5.67 14.65
CA LEU A 163 -13.15 -5.51 13.50
C LEU A 163 -13.23 -6.69 12.54
N GLY A 164 -13.32 -7.92 13.03
CA GLY A 164 -13.45 -9.12 12.20
C GLY A 164 -14.73 -9.18 11.34
N SER A 165 -15.70 -8.29 11.55
CA SER A 165 -16.92 -8.18 10.74
C SER A 165 -17.16 -6.73 10.29
N PRO A 166 -16.28 -6.19 9.42
CA PRO A 166 -16.26 -4.77 9.09
C PRO A 166 -17.48 -4.30 8.28
N ASP A 167 -17.95 -3.08 8.55
CA ASP A 167 -18.90 -2.38 7.67
C ASP A 167 -18.16 -1.76 6.49
N ILE A 168 -18.15 -2.51 5.38
CA ILE A 168 -17.43 -2.13 4.16
C ILE A 168 -18.03 -0.91 3.44
N THR A 169 -19.25 -0.49 3.79
CA THR A 169 -19.92 0.64 3.10
C THR A 169 -19.32 2.00 3.42
N ARG A 170 -18.60 2.10 4.55
CA ARG A 170 -17.99 3.33 5.06
C ARG A 170 -16.62 3.63 4.45
N HIS A 171 -16.08 2.68 3.70
CA HIS A 171 -14.70 2.67 3.25
C HIS A 171 -14.66 2.75 1.75
N ARG A 172 -13.84 3.68 1.26
CA ARG A 172 -13.55 3.77 -0.17
C ARG A 172 -12.13 3.27 -0.42
N VAL A 173 -12.04 2.07 -0.98
CA VAL A 173 -10.79 1.50 -1.46
C VAL A 173 -10.74 1.65 -2.97
N CYS A 174 -9.73 2.33 -3.49
CA CYS A 174 -9.47 2.45 -4.91
C CYS A 174 -8.12 1.83 -5.24
N ILE A 175 -8.03 1.06 -6.33
CA ILE A 175 -6.78 0.39 -6.71
C ILE A 175 -6.36 0.67 -8.15
N ALA A 176 -5.05 0.72 -8.37
CA ALA A 176 -4.45 0.52 -9.69
C ALA A 176 -3.56 -0.73 -9.64
N SER A 177 -3.69 -1.57 -10.66
CA SER A 177 -2.97 -2.84 -10.77
C SER A 177 -1.83 -2.73 -11.78
N PHE A 178 -0.71 -3.33 -11.41
CA PHE A 178 0.51 -3.44 -12.20
C PHE A 178 0.99 -4.91 -12.15
N SER A 179 1.91 -5.27 -13.02
CA SER A 179 2.60 -6.56 -13.06
C SER A 179 4.10 -6.36 -12.85
N LEU A 180 4.76 -7.30 -12.22
CA LEU A 180 6.23 -7.35 -12.16
C LEU A 180 6.89 -7.82 -13.46
N ASN A 181 6.11 -8.37 -14.38
CA ASN A 181 6.58 -8.79 -15.69
C ASN A 181 5.99 -7.86 -16.77
N GLY A 182 6.87 -7.20 -17.54
CA GLY A 182 6.49 -6.34 -18.67
C GLY A 182 6.32 -7.07 -20.00
N ASP A 183 6.57 -8.39 -20.04
CA ASP A 183 6.43 -9.22 -21.22
C ASP A 183 5.76 -10.57 -20.88
N SER A 184 4.44 -10.53 -20.69
CA SER A 184 3.62 -11.68 -20.27
C SER A 184 2.52 -11.98 -21.28
N LEU A 185 2.49 -13.22 -21.79
CA LEU A 185 1.50 -13.69 -22.76
C LEU A 185 0.07 -13.62 -22.24
N SER A 186 -0.15 -13.99 -20.97
CA SER A 186 -1.48 -13.93 -20.34
C SER A 186 -1.96 -12.48 -20.25
N GLN A 187 -1.06 -11.57 -19.89
CA GLN A 187 -1.36 -10.14 -19.78
C GLN A 187 -1.65 -9.51 -21.15
N TRP A 188 -0.87 -9.85 -22.19
CA TRP A 188 -1.12 -9.40 -23.57
C TRP A 188 -2.54 -9.76 -24.05
N ARG A 189 -3.00 -10.97 -23.71
CA ARG A 189 -4.34 -11.45 -24.08
C ARG A 189 -5.46 -10.81 -23.26
N GLY A 190 -5.19 -10.55 -21.98
CA GLY A 190 -6.22 -10.09 -21.04
C GLY A 190 -6.46 -8.58 -21.01
N TYR A 191 -5.40 -7.77 -21.15
CA TYR A 191 -5.45 -6.34 -20.76
C TYR A 191 -5.08 -5.36 -21.86
N GLY A 192 -4.37 -5.80 -22.90
CA GLY A 192 -4.01 -4.97 -24.05
C GLY A 192 -2.60 -5.24 -24.53
N ASN A 193 -2.26 -4.68 -25.68
CA ASN A 193 -1.01 -4.94 -26.39
C ASN A 193 0.10 -3.91 -26.09
N ILE A 194 0.00 -3.15 -24.99
CA ILE A 194 1.01 -2.20 -24.54
C ILE A 194 1.22 -2.41 -23.04
N ALA A 195 2.48 -2.48 -22.59
CA ALA A 195 2.83 -2.41 -21.18
C ALA A 195 3.69 -1.17 -20.92
N ILE A 196 3.28 -0.36 -19.95
CA ILE A 196 3.98 0.87 -19.55
C ILE A 196 4.75 0.56 -18.27
N GLY A 197 6.07 0.62 -18.32
CA GLY A 197 6.93 0.40 -17.16
C GLY A 197 7.12 1.68 -16.35
N PHE A 198 6.80 1.66 -15.07
CA PHE A 198 6.97 2.78 -14.13
C PHE A 198 8.10 2.49 -13.14
N SER A 199 9.02 3.45 -12.99
CA SER A 199 10.10 3.36 -12.01
C SER A 199 9.57 3.56 -10.59
N THR A 200 9.74 2.56 -9.74
CA THR A 200 9.39 2.60 -8.31
C THR A 200 10.46 3.32 -7.47
N LYS A 201 11.60 3.66 -8.08
CA LYS A 201 12.69 4.41 -7.44
C LYS A 201 12.38 5.90 -7.34
N TYR A 202 11.35 6.38 -8.04
CA TYR A 202 10.96 7.79 -8.00
C TYR A 202 10.29 8.10 -6.64
N PRO A 203 10.84 9.05 -5.84
CA PRO A 203 10.26 9.40 -4.55
C PRO A 203 8.79 9.80 -4.67
N GLY A 204 7.91 9.18 -3.89
CA GLY A 204 6.47 9.48 -3.87
C GLY A 204 5.62 8.75 -4.91
N PHE A 205 6.22 8.02 -5.87
CA PHE A 205 5.43 7.17 -6.75
C PHE A 205 4.90 5.95 -5.98
N GLY A 206 3.58 5.85 -5.85
CA GLY A 206 2.92 4.74 -5.15
C GLY A 206 2.84 4.88 -3.63
N TYR A 207 3.22 6.03 -3.04
CA TYR A 207 3.16 6.25 -1.59
C TYR A 207 2.63 7.64 -1.25
N SER A 208 1.52 7.69 -0.52
CA SER A 208 1.00 8.90 0.15
C SER A 208 0.50 8.55 1.55
N ASN A 209 -0.02 9.53 2.31
CA ASN A 209 -0.60 9.25 3.64
C ASN A 209 -1.78 8.25 3.59
N THR A 210 -2.44 8.13 2.45
CA THR A 210 -3.64 7.31 2.23
C THR A 210 -3.43 6.25 1.17
N SER A 211 -2.21 6.12 0.62
CA SER A 211 -1.96 5.23 -0.52
C SER A 211 -0.67 4.45 -0.34
N VAL A 212 -0.72 3.17 -0.71
CA VAL A 212 0.41 2.27 -0.54
C VAL A 212 0.51 1.28 -1.69
N MET A 213 1.73 1.09 -2.19
CA MET A 213 2.02 0.14 -3.25
C MET A 213 2.71 -1.12 -2.70
N ARG A 214 2.16 -2.31 -2.99
CA ARG A 214 2.75 -3.61 -2.62
C ARG A 214 2.40 -4.72 -3.61
N PRO A 215 3.25 -5.75 -3.73
CA PRO A 215 2.88 -7.01 -4.35
C PRO A 215 1.65 -7.61 -3.69
N VAL A 216 0.83 -8.27 -4.50
CA VAL A 216 -0.30 -9.08 -4.03
C VAL A 216 0.21 -10.35 -3.35
N ILE A 217 -0.51 -10.78 -2.31
CA ILE A 217 -0.26 -12.01 -1.56
C ILE A 217 -1.19 -13.10 -2.09
N TYR A 218 -0.60 -14.11 -2.71
CA TYR A 218 -1.29 -15.25 -3.33
C TYR A 218 -1.45 -16.44 -2.39
N ASP A 219 -0.43 -16.68 -1.56
CA ASP A 219 -0.37 -17.83 -0.67
C ASP A 219 -1.33 -17.69 0.53
N LEU A 220 -2.20 -18.68 0.69
CA LEU A 220 -3.26 -18.68 1.71
C LEU A 220 -2.70 -18.67 3.14
N GLU A 221 -1.62 -19.42 3.39
CA GLU A 221 -1.01 -19.47 4.73
C GLU A 221 -0.43 -18.11 5.10
N THR A 222 0.22 -17.44 4.14
CA THR A 222 0.73 -16.07 4.29
C THR A 222 -0.39 -15.08 4.57
N GLN A 223 -1.51 -15.15 3.83
CA GLN A 223 -2.70 -14.31 4.07
C GLN A 223 -3.22 -14.47 5.51
N ILE A 224 -3.33 -15.71 5.99
CA ILE A 224 -3.77 -16.02 7.37
C ILE A 224 -2.75 -15.51 8.39
N CYS A 225 -1.45 -15.74 8.19
CA CYS A 225 -0.40 -15.27 9.09
C CYS A 225 -0.40 -13.74 9.25
N LEU A 226 -0.62 -13.01 8.16
CA LEU A 226 -0.73 -11.56 8.18
C LEU A 226 -1.94 -11.08 8.99
N LEU A 227 -3.10 -11.71 8.82
CA LEU A 227 -4.31 -11.37 9.55
C LEU A 227 -4.22 -11.75 11.04
N ASP A 228 -3.65 -12.92 11.36
CA ASP A 228 -3.36 -13.32 12.73
C ASP A 228 -2.42 -12.28 13.36
N LEU A 229 -1.30 -11.93 12.71
CA LEU A 229 -0.38 -10.91 13.22
C LEU A 229 -1.08 -9.56 13.46
N MET A 230 -1.93 -9.12 12.53
CA MET A 230 -2.71 -7.89 12.66
C MET A 230 -3.66 -7.93 13.86
N ALA A 231 -4.38 -9.04 14.06
CA ALA A 231 -5.27 -9.24 15.20
C ALA A 231 -4.52 -9.13 16.54
N HIS A 232 -3.32 -9.70 16.62
CA HIS A 232 -2.51 -9.64 17.84
C HIS A 232 -1.93 -8.24 18.09
N LEU A 233 -1.46 -7.53 17.06
CA LEU A 233 -1.04 -6.13 17.18
C LEU A 233 -2.19 -5.25 17.66
N THR A 234 -3.40 -5.48 17.13
CA THR A 234 -4.63 -4.80 17.55
C THR A 234 -4.94 -5.08 19.01
N ALA A 235 -4.90 -6.35 19.43
CA ALA A 235 -5.12 -6.74 20.82
C ALA A 235 -4.06 -6.13 21.75
N SER A 236 -2.81 -6.01 21.31
CA SER A 236 -1.74 -5.36 22.06
C SER A 236 -1.94 -3.84 22.16
N ALA A 237 -2.48 -3.18 21.13
CA ALA A 237 -2.67 -1.74 21.10
C ALA A 237 -3.88 -1.27 21.92
N TRP A 238 -4.97 -2.04 21.86
CA TRP A 238 -6.28 -1.64 22.38
C TRP A 238 -6.27 -1.20 23.85
N PRO A 239 -5.73 -1.95 24.82
CA PRO A 239 -5.78 -1.53 26.23
C PRO A 239 -5.08 -0.20 26.49
N HIS A 240 -3.98 0.05 25.77
CA HIS A 240 -3.23 1.31 25.88
C HIS A 240 -4.03 2.46 25.29
N ASP A 241 -4.57 2.29 24.08
CA ASP A 241 -5.32 3.35 23.40
C ASP A 241 -6.61 3.67 24.15
N ARG A 242 -7.30 2.66 24.68
CA ARG A 242 -8.49 2.84 25.52
C ARG A 242 -8.18 3.60 26.79
N TYR A 243 -7.06 3.30 27.44
CA TYR A 243 -6.63 4.00 28.66
C TYR A 243 -6.27 5.47 28.39
N GLU A 244 -5.50 5.73 27.33
CA GLU A 244 -4.96 7.07 27.03
C GLU A 244 -5.96 7.98 26.30
N PHE A 245 -6.81 7.43 25.42
CA PHE A 245 -7.70 8.20 24.53
C PHE A 245 -9.20 7.97 24.78
N SER A 246 -9.58 7.02 25.64
CA SER A 246 -10.96 6.79 26.10
C SER A 246 -11.97 6.68 24.93
N SER A 247 -13.02 7.51 24.90
CA SER A 247 -14.06 7.49 23.86
C SER A 247 -13.54 7.68 22.44
N LYS A 248 -12.39 8.36 22.25
CA LYS A 248 -11.77 8.49 20.93
C LYS A 248 -11.22 7.14 20.43
N ALA A 249 -10.72 6.30 21.33
CA ALA A 249 -10.29 4.95 20.97
C ALA A 249 -11.49 4.05 20.61
N GLU A 250 -12.58 4.11 21.38
CA GLU A 250 -13.81 3.36 21.08
C GLU A 250 -14.35 3.71 19.68
N ALA A 251 -14.37 5.01 19.31
CA ALA A 251 -14.76 5.44 17.96
C ALA A 251 -13.78 4.94 16.89
N LEU A 252 -12.47 5.10 17.12
CA LEU A 252 -11.43 4.74 16.16
C LEU A 252 -11.41 3.23 15.84
N TYR A 253 -11.56 2.39 16.86
CA TYR A 253 -11.55 0.95 16.69
C TYR A 253 -12.92 0.38 16.31
N GLY A 254 -14.01 1.03 16.71
CA GLY A 254 -15.37 0.65 16.31
C GLY A 254 -15.62 0.80 14.81
N ASP A 255 -14.95 1.77 14.18
CA ASP A 255 -15.02 2.03 12.73
C ASP A 255 -13.80 1.50 11.95
N GLY A 256 -12.75 1.06 12.66
CA GLY A 256 -11.40 0.69 12.18
C GLY A 256 -11.28 -0.48 11.21
N SER A 257 -12.40 -0.85 10.59
CA SER A 257 -12.47 -1.74 9.45
C SER A 257 -11.60 -1.35 8.26
N ASP A 258 -11.20 -0.08 8.13
CA ASP A 258 -10.27 0.42 7.11
C ASP A 258 -9.03 -0.46 7.01
N ARG A 259 -8.47 -0.87 8.14
CA ARG A 259 -7.21 -1.64 8.14
C ARG A 259 -7.35 -3.05 7.61
N ILE A 260 -8.50 -3.69 7.82
CA ILE A 260 -8.76 -5.03 7.30
C ILE A 260 -9.01 -4.94 5.80
N LEU A 261 -9.69 -3.89 5.34
CA LEU A 261 -9.90 -3.64 3.92
C LEU A 261 -8.58 -3.30 3.22
N ASP A 262 -7.72 -2.50 3.85
CA ASP A 262 -6.39 -2.15 3.35
C ASP A 262 -5.55 -3.40 3.09
N ILE A 263 -5.51 -4.34 4.04
CA ILE A 263 -4.73 -5.58 3.87
C ILE A 263 -5.41 -6.55 2.89
N ALA A 264 -6.73 -6.72 2.97
CA ALA A 264 -7.49 -7.60 2.09
C ALA A 264 -7.42 -7.15 0.62
N ALA A 265 -7.27 -5.85 0.37
CA ALA A 265 -7.06 -5.32 -0.98
C ALA A 265 -5.77 -5.84 -1.65
N PHE A 266 -4.82 -6.41 -0.89
CA PHE A 266 -3.63 -7.07 -1.41
C PHE A 266 -3.75 -8.60 -1.50
N PHE A 267 -4.89 -9.20 -1.19
CA PHE A 267 -5.07 -10.65 -1.28
C PHE A 267 -5.65 -11.05 -2.63
N LYS A 268 -5.18 -12.18 -3.14
CA LYS A 268 -5.67 -12.78 -4.37
C LYS A 268 -5.54 -14.29 -4.31
N ASP A 269 -6.38 -14.98 -5.08
CA ASP A 269 -6.29 -16.42 -5.20
C ASP A 269 -5.00 -16.85 -5.95
N GLY A 270 -4.36 -17.91 -5.48
CA GLY A 270 -3.10 -18.42 -6.02
C GLY A 270 -3.14 -18.82 -7.51
N HIS A 271 -4.31 -19.12 -8.07
CA HIS A 271 -4.44 -19.41 -9.51
C HIS A 271 -4.06 -18.21 -10.40
N PHE A 272 -3.98 -17.00 -9.84
CA PHE A 272 -3.59 -15.78 -10.55
C PHE A 272 -2.13 -15.37 -10.31
N GLU A 273 -1.30 -16.21 -9.68
CA GLU A 273 0.12 -15.88 -9.38
C GLU A 273 0.93 -15.50 -10.64
N ASP A 274 0.56 -16.05 -11.80
CA ASP A 274 1.14 -15.71 -13.10
C ASP A 274 1.04 -14.22 -13.46
N GLU A 275 0.09 -13.48 -12.87
CA GLU A 275 -0.03 -12.04 -13.07
C GLU A 275 1.09 -11.26 -12.39
N ARG A 276 1.71 -11.83 -11.35
CA ARG A 276 2.73 -11.16 -10.52
C ARG A 276 2.31 -9.75 -10.13
N GLU A 277 1.05 -9.64 -9.73
CA GLU A 277 0.37 -8.36 -9.53
C GLU A 277 1.00 -7.54 -8.40
N VAL A 278 1.14 -6.24 -8.63
CA VAL A 278 1.42 -5.21 -7.64
C VAL A 278 0.25 -4.25 -7.65
N ARG A 279 -0.31 -3.95 -6.49
CA ARG A 279 -1.40 -2.98 -6.35
C ARG A 279 -0.89 -1.70 -5.75
N LEU A 280 -1.30 -0.56 -6.31
CA LEU A 280 -1.36 0.70 -5.61
C LEU A 280 -2.77 0.82 -5.02
N VAL A 281 -2.88 0.73 -3.71
CA VAL A 281 -4.14 0.83 -2.98
C VAL A 281 -4.23 2.21 -2.34
N HIS A 282 -5.31 2.92 -2.61
CA HIS A 282 -5.70 4.15 -1.92
C HIS A 282 -6.93 3.87 -1.08
N SER A 283 -6.91 4.28 0.18
CA SER A 283 -7.98 4.03 1.13
C SER A 283 -8.25 5.26 1.96
N GLU A 284 -9.51 5.65 2.05
CA GLU A 284 -9.97 6.77 2.86
C GLU A 284 -11.17 6.35 3.70
N ASN A 285 -11.09 6.69 4.99
CA ASN A 285 -12.21 6.62 5.91
C ASN A 285 -12.82 8.02 6.06
N ALA A 286 -14.11 8.15 5.75
CA ALA A 286 -14.82 9.43 5.73
C ALA A 286 -14.86 10.13 7.09
N GLU A 287 -15.10 9.38 8.16
CA GLU A 287 -15.20 9.91 9.52
C GLU A 287 -13.81 10.39 10.00
N VAL A 288 -12.77 9.60 9.78
CA VAL A 288 -11.39 9.96 10.13
C VAL A 288 -10.95 11.20 9.36
N MET A 289 -11.15 11.26 8.04
CA MET A 289 -10.78 12.42 7.23
C MET A 289 -11.52 13.68 7.68
N SER A 290 -12.82 13.57 7.96
CA SER A 290 -13.63 14.67 8.51
C SER A 290 -13.09 15.14 9.87
N SER A 291 -12.74 14.22 10.77
CA SER A 291 -12.19 14.54 12.10
C SER A 291 -10.84 15.28 12.03
N LEU A 292 -10.07 15.05 10.97
CA LEU A 292 -8.79 15.71 10.69
C LEU A 292 -8.95 17.01 9.89
N GLY A 293 -10.18 17.41 9.57
CA GLY A 293 -10.45 18.56 8.70
C GLY A 293 -9.86 18.39 7.29
N GLN A 294 -9.67 17.15 6.84
CA GLN A 294 -9.17 16.83 5.51
C GLN A 294 -10.34 16.48 4.58
N PRO A 295 -10.40 17.07 3.37
CA PRO A 295 -11.41 16.68 2.39
C PRO A 295 -11.14 15.25 1.89
N LEU A 296 -12.21 14.53 1.54
CA LEU A 296 -12.10 13.27 0.81
C LEU A 296 -11.65 13.53 -0.63
N SER A 297 -10.95 12.54 -1.20
CA SER A 297 -10.60 12.56 -2.61
C SER A 297 -11.87 12.52 -3.48
N PRO A 298 -11.91 13.28 -4.60
CA PRO A 298 -13.09 13.35 -5.45
C PRO A 298 -13.49 11.98 -6.01
N ARG A 299 -14.79 11.85 -6.34
CA ARG A 299 -15.32 10.72 -7.12
C ARG A 299 -15.39 11.16 -8.58
N ARG A 300 -14.53 10.58 -9.40
CA ARG A 300 -14.60 10.70 -10.86
C ARG A 300 -15.29 9.47 -11.43
N PHE A 301 -15.79 9.58 -12.66
CA PHE A 301 -16.57 8.52 -13.30
C PHE A 301 -16.11 8.32 -14.74
N ARG A 302 -16.00 7.06 -15.15
CA ARG A 302 -15.72 6.65 -16.53
C ARG A 302 -16.69 5.58 -16.98
N THR A 303 -16.88 5.47 -18.28
CA THR A 303 -17.62 4.36 -18.87
C THR A 303 -16.70 3.17 -19.07
N VAL A 304 -17.17 1.98 -18.68
CA VAL A 304 -16.53 0.70 -18.98
C VAL A 304 -17.63 -0.23 -19.49
N GLY A 305 -17.61 -0.55 -20.79
CA GLY A 305 -18.72 -1.24 -21.43
C GLY A 305 -20.03 -0.47 -21.27
N GLN A 306 -21.01 -1.08 -20.61
CA GLN A 306 -22.33 -0.47 -20.33
C GLN A 306 -22.46 0.09 -18.91
N THR A 307 -21.37 0.12 -18.14
CA THR A 307 -21.38 0.51 -16.72
C THR A 307 -20.66 1.84 -16.52
N ILE A 308 -21.08 2.58 -15.48
CA ILE A 308 -20.39 3.76 -14.97
C ILE A 308 -19.57 3.32 -13.76
N VAL A 309 -18.25 3.50 -13.84
CA VAL A 309 -17.31 3.02 -12.83
C VAL A 309 -16.66 4.22 -12.12
N PRO A 310 -16.76 4.33 -10.78
CA PRO A 310 -16.06 5.34 -10.02
C PRO A 310 -14.55 5.11 -9.98
N TYR A 311 -13.78 6.19 -9.99
CA TYR A 311 -12.34 6.16 -9.82
C TYR A 311 -11.83 7.45 -9.14
N VAL A 312 -10.57 7.42 -8.74
CA VAL A 312 -9.78 8.56 -8.27
C VAL A 312 -8.45 8.59 -9.04
N THR A 313 -7.80 9.74 -9.19
CA THR A 313 -6.51 9.81 -9.89
C THR A 313 -5.34 9.97 -8.94
N THR A 314 -4.15 9.65 -9.42
CA THR A 314 -2.92 9.90 -8.67
C THR A 314 -2.69 11.39 -8.38
N LYS A 315 -3.24 12.31 -9.20
CA LYS A 315 -3.25 13.76 -8.95
C LYS A 315 -4.20 14.17 -7.83
N ASP A 316 -5.32 13.46 -7.69
CA ASP A 316 -6.30 13.74 -6.65
C ASP A 316 -5.78 13.36 -5.25
N ILE A 317 -4.96 12.31 -5.15
CA ILE A 317 -4.52 11.71 -3.87
C ILE A 317 -3.13 12.19 -3.40
N ALA A 318 -2.34 12.82 -4.26
CA ALA A 318 -0.99 13.27 -3.97
C ALA A 318 -0.95 14.79 -3.77
N ARG A 319 -0.30 15.24 -2.68
CA ARG A 319 -0.14 16.68 -2.39
C ARG A 319 0.94 17.31 -3.28
N ASP A 320 2.07 16.64 -3.41
CA ASP A 320 3.17 17.01 -4.29
C ASP A 320 3.17 16.03 -5.46
N TYR A 321 2.70 16.49 -6.62
CA TYR A 321 2.53 15.63 -7.79
C TYR A 321 3.54 16.00 -8.88
N PRO A 322 4.27 15.03 -9.44
CA PRO A 322 5.24 15.34 -10.48
C PRO A 322 4.55 15.80 -11.76
N GLU A 323 5.19 16.67 -12.52
CA GLU A 323 4.70 17.12 -13.83
C GLU A 323 4.49 15.94 -14.80
N LYS A 324 5.34 14.92 -14.67
CA LYS A 324 5.33 13.69 -15.47
C LYS A 324 5.39 12.45 -14.58
N LEU A 325 4.73 11.39 -15.02
CA LEU A 325 4.85 10.07 -14.39
C LEU A 325 6.26 9.50 -14.63
N PRO A 326 6.80 8.68 -13.73
CA PRO A 326 8.14 8.10 -13.87
C PRO A 326 8.14 6.92 -14.85
N ILE A 327 7.67 7.14 -16.08
CA ILE A 327 7.68 6.13 -17.14
C ILE A 327 9.14 5.84 -17.51
N SER A 328 9.53 4.57 -17.41
CA SER A 328 10.89 4.07 -17.61
C SER A 328 11.05 3.30 -18.92
N GLU A 329 9.98 2.73 -19.45
CA GLU A 329 9.95 2.08 -20.77
C GLU A 329 8.49 1.87 -21.23
N VAL A 330 8.30 1.65 -22.53
CA VAL A 330 7.06 1.12 -23.09
C VAL A 330 7.37 -0.14 -23.90
N VAL A 331 6.61 -1.21 -23.64
CA VAL A 331 6.73 -2.50 -24.31
C VAL A 331 5.52 -2.70 -25.20
N VAL A 332 5.76 -2.90 -26.50
CA VAL A 332 4.73 -3.24 -27.48
C VAL A 332 4.58 -4.75 -27.53
N GLY A 333 3.41 -5.24 -27.12
CA GLY A 333 3.05 -6.63 -27.16
C GLY A 333 2.98 -7.17 -28.60
N PRO A 334 2.96 -8.50 -28.77
CA PRO A 334 2.98 -9.10 -30.10
C PRO A 334 1.71 -8.79 -30.91
N CYS A 335 1.85 -8.14 -32.06
CA CYS A 335 0.77 -7.93 -33.02
C CYS A 335 1.31 -7.73 -34.45
N SER A 336 0.44 -7.85 -35.46
CA SER A 336 0.81 -7.69 -36.87
C SER A 336 1.33 -6.30 -37.24
N VAL A 337 0.98 -5.29 -36.44
CA VAL A 337 1.34 -3.88 -36.66
C VAL A 337 2.33 -3.36 -35.60
N ALA A 338 3.05 -4.24 -34.91
CA ALA A 338 3.90 -3.87 -33.77
C ALA A 338 4.95 -2.80 -34.11
N GLU A 339 5.50 -2.82 -35.33
CA GLU A 339 6.48 -1.83 -35.79
C GLU A 339 5.86 -0.44 -35.98
N ILE A 340 4.71 -0.37 -36.67
CA ILE A 340 3.96 0.88 -36.87
C ILE A 340 3.46 1.42 -35.52
N LEU A 341 2.96 0.55 -34.65
CA LEU A 341 2.52 0.92 -33.31
C LEU A 341 3.68 1.46 -32.47
N ALA A 342 4.85 0.83 -32.50
CA ALA A 342 6.04 1.31 -31.79
C ALA A 342 6.48 2.70 -32.28
N ALA A 343 6.46 2.94 -33.60
CA ALA A 343 6.78 4.24 -34.18
C ALA A 343 5.77 5.33 -33.72
N GLY A 344 4.47 5.05 -33.79
CA GLY A 344 3.44 5.99 -33.31
C GLY A 344 3.53 6.25 -31.80
N ILE A 345 3.87 5.23 -31.00
CA ILE A 345 4.11 5.39 -29.56
C ILE A 345 5.32 6.30 -29.30
N ARG A 346 6.40 6.14 -30.06
CA ARG A 346 7.60 6.99 -29.96
C ARG A 346 7.23 8.45 -30.22
N GLU A 347 6.56 8.75 -31.33
CA GLU A 347 6.10 10.11 -31.65
C GLU A 347 5.20 10.68 -30.55
N ALA A 348 4.24 9.89 -30.06
CA ALA A 348 3.35 10.33 -28.98
C ALA A 348 4.10 10.60 -27.66
N LEU A 349 5.10 9.79 -27.31
CA LEU A 349 5.95 10.02 -26.16
C LEU A 349 6.78 11.30 -26.33
N ASP A 350 7.33 11.57 -27.52
CA ASP A 350 8.10 12.78 -27.81
C ASP A 350 7.26 14.04 -27.63
N GLU A 351 6.05 14.07 -28.20
CA GLU A 351 5.11 15.21 -28.08
C GLU A 351 4.65 15.46 -26.63
N ASN A 352 4.63 14.42 -25.79
CA ASN A 352 4.32 14.54 -24.36
C ASN A 352 5.59 14.69 -23.49
N GLY A 353 6.76 14.89 -24.11
CA GLY A 353 8.03 15.17 -23.47
C GLY A 353 8.65 13.99 -22.71
N TYR A 354 8.36 12.77 -23.13
CA TYR A 354 8.98 11.52 -22.68
C TYR A 354 10.07 11.06 -23.68
N THR A 355 10.93 11.98 -24.14
CA THR A 355 11.88 11.76 -25.26
C THR A 355 12.87 10.62 -25.01
N GLU A 356 13.30 10.45 -23.76
CA GLU A 356 14.30 9.44 -23.37
C GLU A 356 13.68 8.08 -23.01
N VAL A 357 12.35 7.92 -23.04
CA VAL A 357 11.69 6.66 -22.65
C VAL A 357 11.85 5.63 -23.77
N PRO A 358 12.56 4.52 -23.58
CA PRO A 358 12.71 3.51 -24.63
C PRO A 358 11.37 2.86 -24.98
N VAL A 359 11.17 2.60 -26.28
CA VAL A 359 10.06 1.81 -26.80
C VAL A 359 10.66 0.53 -27.38
N ARG A 360 10.31 -0.62 -26.80
CA ARG A 360 10.77 -1.93 -27.28
C ARG A 360 9.59 -2.82 -27.64
N ARG A 361 9.86 -3.86 -28.40
CA ARG A 361 8.89 -4.89 -28.73
C ARG A 361 9.04 -6.07 -27.77
N SER A 362 7.94 -6.78 -27.57
CA SER A 362 7.90 -8.05 -26.87
C SER A 362 8.75 -9.09 -27.61
N GLU A 363 9.51 -9.88 -26.84
CA GLU A 363 10.25 -11.04 -27.34
C GLU A 363 9.41 -12.31 -27.27
N THR A 364 8.27 -12.26 -26.57
CA THR A 364 7.36 -13.39 -26.41
C THR A 364 6.78 -13.80 -27.77
N PRO A 365 7.03 -15.02 -28.25
CA PRO A 365 6.49 -15.48 -29.52
C PRO A 365 4.96 -15.60 -29.42
N PHE A 366 4.25 -14.86 -30.27
CA PHE A 366 2.81 -14.95 -30.38
C PHE A 366 2.44 -15.52 -31.74
N ARG A 367 1.84 -16.71 -31.72
CA ARG A 367 1.11 -17.24 -32.87
C ARG A 367 -0.34 -16.81 -32.69
N GLY A 368 -0.70 -15.71 -33.32
CA GLY A 368 -2.08 -15.23 -33.45
C GLY A 368 -2.81 -16.00 -34.54
#